data_AF-A0A392QPN3-F1
#
_entry.id   AF-A0A392QPN3-F1
#
_cell.length_a   1.000
_cell.length_b   1.000
_cell.length_c   1.000
_cell.angle_alpha   90.00
_cell.angle_beta   90.00
_cell.angle_gamma   90.00
#
_symmetry.space_group_name_H-M   'P 1'
#
loop_
_entity.id
_entity.type
_entity.pdbx_description
1 polymer ?
#
loop_
_entity_poly.entity_id
_entity_poly.type
_entity_poly.pdbx_seq_one_letter_code
_entity_poly.pdbx_strand_id
1 'polypeptide(L)' 'MHLMMIRLHICQRQKEQFSDGVGYSWIDGLKDHASAQVTDAMLKHANFVYPENTPTTKEGYHYRTIFEKLFPKV' A
#
# COMPACT_ATOMS: atom_id res chain seq x y z
N MET A 1 -11.00 24.45 31.00
CA MET A 1 -12.01 23.42 30.64
C MET A 1 -11.97 23.02 29.16
N HIS A 2 -11.91 23.96 28.21
CA HIS A 2 -11.92 23.66 26.76
C HIS A 2 -10.75 22.78 26.25
N LEU A 3 -9.53 23.04 26.75
CA LEU A 3 -8.33 22.24 26.41
C LEU A 3 -8.39 20.78 26.91
N MET A 4 -9.13 20.51 27.99
CA MET A 4 -9.22 19.18 28.58
C MET A 4 -10.18 18.26 27.79
N MET A 5 -11.21 18.84 27.17
CA MET A 5 -12.13 18.12 26.27
C MET A 5 -11.45 17.67 24.97
N ILE A 6 -10.53 18.48 24.43
CA ILE A 6 -9.80 18.12 23.20
C ILE A 6 -8.91 16.89 23.42
N ARG A 7 -8.25 16.77 24.58
CA ARG A 7 -7.40 15.60 24.88
C ARG A 7 -8.20 14.32 25.11
N LEU A 8 -9.38 14.41 25.72
CA LEU A 8 -10.22 13.24 25.94
C LEU A 8 -10.77 12.66 24.63
N HIS A 9 -11.20 13.52 23.69
CA HIS A 9 -11.74 13.04 22.41
C HIS A 9 -10.71 12.29 21.56
N ILE A 10 -9.43 12.71 21.59
CA ILE A 10 -8.35 12.00 20.89
C ILE A 10 -8.01 10.69 21.60
N CYS A 11 -7.90 10.72 22.93
CA CYS A 11 -7.52 9.56 23.73
C CYS A 11 -8.53 8.40 23.61
N GLN A 12 -9.80 8.71 23.36
CA GLN A 12 -10.89 7.73 23.26
C GLN A 12 -11.48 7.61 21.85
N ARG A 13 -10.83 8.20 20.82
CA ARG A 13 -11.32 8.10 19.44
C ARG A 13 -11.24 6.65 18.97
N GLN A 14 -12.39 6.08 18.62
CA GLN A 14 -12.46 4.78 17.98
C GLN A 14 -11.99 4.86 16.52
N LYS A 15 -11.31 3.82 16.06
CA LYS A 15 -10.91 3.71 14.65
C LYS A 15 -12.17 3.45 13.82
N GLU A 16 -12.63 4.47 13.12
CA GLU A 16 -13.67 4.31 12.10
C GLU A 16 -13.07 3.53 10.92
N GLN A 17 -13.56 2.29 10.76
CA GLN A 17 -13.04 1.28 9.83
C GLN A 17 -13.23 1.66 8.35
N PHE A 18 -14.15 2.58 8.05
CA PHE A 18 -14.46 3.05 6.70
C PHE A 18 -14.03 4.50 6.44
N SER A 19 -13.36 5.14 7.40
CA SER A 19 -12.81 6.48 7.19
C SER A 19 -11.39 6.38 6.64
N ASP A 20 -11.21 6.75 5.37
CA ASP A 20 -9.89 7.02 4.83
C ASP A 20 -9.40 8.36 5.40
N GLY A 21 -8.58 8.30 6.44
CA GLY A 21 -8.07 9.48 7.13
C GLY A 21 -7.21 10.42 6.27
N VAL A 22 -6.81 9.97 5.08
CA VAL A 22 -6.05 10.74 4.08
C VAL A 22 -6.92 11.10 2.86
N GLY A 23 -8.06 10.43 2.66
CA GLY A 23 -8.98 10.60 1.53
C GLY A 23 -8.98 9.43 0.56
N TYR A 24 -10.17 9.12 0.02
CA TYR A 24 -10.43 7.95 -0.83
C TYR A 24 -9.57 7.91 -2.12
N SER A 25 -9.23 9.07 -2.68
CA SER A 25 -8.51 9.16 -3.95
C SER A 25 -7.05 8.71 -3.88
N TRP A 26 -6.45 8.63 -2.68
CA TRP A 26 -5.04 8.30 -2.55
C TRP A 26 -4.75 6.82 -2.84
N ILE A 27 -5.56 5.93 -2.28
CA ILE A 27 -5.41 4.47 -2.48
C ILE A 27 -5.74 4.11 -3.93
N ASP A 28 -6.79 4.68 -4.50
CA ASP A 28 -7.15 4.42 -5.88
C ASP A 28 -6.08 4.93 -6.85
N GLY A 29 -5.49 6.11 -6.59
CA GLY A 29 -4.35 6.61 -7.35
C GLY A 29 -3.13 5.68 -7.31
N LEU A 30 -2.84 5.06 -6.16
CA LEU A 30 -1.75 4.08 -6.04
C LEU A 30 -2.04 2.81 -6.85
N LYS A 31 -3.27 2.30 -6.79
CA LYS A 31 -3.68 1.12 -7.56
C LYS A 31 -3.62 1.38 -9.06
N ASP A 32 -4.06 2.55 -9.50
CA ASP A 32 -4.03 2.96 -10.91
C ASP A 32 -2.59 3.11 -11.39
N HIS A 33 -1.73 3.76 -10.60
CA HIS A 33 -0.31 3.88 -10.91
C HIS A 33 0.36 2.50 -11.02
N ALA A 34 0.14 1.62 -10.04
CA ALA A 34 0.69 0.27 -10.09
C ALA A 34 0.15 -0.53 -11.28
N SER A 35 -1.12 -0.36 -11.63
CA SER A 35 -1.75 -1.04 -12.77
C SER A 35 -1.21 -0.57 -14.12
N ALA A 36 -0.78 0.69 -14.22
CA ALA A 36 -0.09 1.21 -15.40
C ALA A 36 1.35 0.67 -15.54
N GLN A 37 1.99 0.29 -14.44
CA GLN A 37 3.39 -0.16 -14.42
C GLN A 37 3.53 -1.69 -14.49
N VAL A 38 2.53 -2.45 -14.02
CA VAL A 38 2.59 -3.92 -13.93
C VAL A 38 1.49 -4.54 -14.79
N THR A 39 1.90 -5.26 -15.83
CA THR A 39 0.96 -5.98 -16.70
C THR A 39 0.48 -7.29 -16.06
N ASP A 40 -0.67 -7.80 -16.50
CA ASP A 40 -1.18 -9.10 -16.04
C ASP A 40 -0.25 -10.26 -16.41
N ALA A 41 0.49 -10.14 -17.52
CA ALA A 41 1.51 -11.10 -17.90
C ALA A 41 2.67 -11.12 -16.89
N MET A 42 3.13 -9.95 -16.42
CA MET A 42 4.17 -9.86 -15.38
C MET A 42 3.70 -10.48 -14.08
N LEU A 43 2.45 -10.20 -13.66
CA LEU A 43 1.90 -10.76 -12.43
C LEU A 43 1.75 -12.30 -12.51
N LYS A 44 1.32 -12.84 -13.66
CA LYS A 44 1.25 -14.30 -13.87
C LYS A 44 2.62 -14.98 -13.75
N HIS A 45 3.67 -14.30 -14.17
CA HIS A 45 5.04 -14.83 -14.09
C HIS A 45 5.76 -14.42 -12.80
N ALA A 46 5.08 -13.75 -11.86
CA ALA A 46 5.70 -13.23 -10.64
C ALA A 46 6.38 -14.32 -9.81
N ASN A 47 5.86 -15.54 -9.81
CA ASN A 47 6.43 -16.65 -9.05
C ASN A 47 7.80 -17.12 -9.57
N PHE A 48 8.09 -16.89 -10.86
CA PHE A 48 9.38 -17.22 -11.45
C PHE A 48 10.42 -16.12 -11.18
N VAL A 49 9.97 -14.86 -11.10
CA VAL A 49 10.84 -13.70 -10.86
C VAL A 49 11.11 -13.50 -9.37
N TYR A 50 10.09 -13.69 -8.54
CA TYR A 50 10.10 -13.51 -7.09
C TYR A 50 9.61 -14.79 -6.40
N PRO A 51 10.44 -15.84 -6.31
CA PRO A 51 10.03 -17.11 -5.68
C PRO A 51 9.80 -16.98 -4.17
N GLU A 52 10.44 -16.01 -3.51
CA GLU A 52 10.21 -15.71 -2.11
C GLU A 52 9.27 -14.52 -1.95
N ASN A 53 8.22 -14.68 -1.14
CA ASN A 53 7.17 -13.67 -0.94
C ASN A 53 6.62 -13.13 -2.27
N THR A 54 6.15 -14.05 -3.11
CA THR A 54 5.61 -13.74 -4.43
C THR A 54 4.49 -12.70 -4.32
N PRO A 55 4.60 -11.56 -5.03
CA PRO A 55 3.54 -10.55 -5.00
C PRO A 55 2.26 -11.09 -5.64
N THR A 56 1.14 -10.98 -4.93
CA THR A 56 -0.19 -11.43 -5.39
C THR A 56 -1.02 -10.33 -6.03
N THR A 57 -0.56 -9.07 -5.94
CA THR A 57 -1.22 -7.89 -6.51
C THR A 57 -0.26 -7.09 -7.37
N LYS A 58 -0.79 -6.32 -8.33
CA LYS A 58 0.00 -5.39 -9.16
C LYS A 58 0.74 -4.34 -8.32
N GLU A 59 0.07 -3.84 -7.29
CA GLU A 59 0.67 -2.93 -6.31
C GLU A 59 1.86 -3.56 -5.58
N GLY A 60 1.69 -4.78 -5.03
CA GLY A 60 2.77 -5.51 -4.37
C GLY A 60 3.93 -5.79 -5.32
N TYR A 61 3.65 -6.11 -6.58
CA TYR A 61 4.68 -6.34 -7.60
C TYR A 61 5.46 -5.05 -7.89
N HIS A 62 4.78 -3.91 -7.96
CA HIS A 62 5.40 -2.61 -8.18
C HIS A 62 6.34 -2.25 -7.02
N TYR A 63 5.89 -2.40 -5.76
CA TYR A 63 6.74 -2.20 -4.59
C TYR A 63 7.93 -3.17 -4.55
N ARG A 64 7.70 -4.44 -4.88
CA ARG A 64 8.79 -5.44 -4.93
C ARG A 64 9.84 -5.08 -5.98
N THR A 65 9.41 -4.58 -7.12
CA THR A 65 10.31 -4.11 -8.19
C THR A 65 11.16 -2.93 -7.71
N ILE A 66 10.58 -1.98 -6.99
CA ILE A 66 11.32 -0.85 -6.41
C ILE A 66 12.32 -1.34 -5.36
N PHE A 67 11.89 -2.25 -4.49
CA PHE A 67 12.75 -2.83 -3.45
C PHE A 67 13.99 -3.50 -4.05
N GLU A 68 13.82 -4.38 -5.03
CA GLU A 68 14.95 -5.11 -5.64
C GLU A 68 15.88 -4.19 -6.44
N LYS A 69 15.38 -3.06 -6.98
CA LYS A 69 16.22 -2.01 -7.58
C LYS A 69 17.11 -1.30 -6.57
N LEU A 70 16.62 -1.09 -5.35
CA LEU A 70 17.35 -0.41 -4.28
C LEU A 70 18.25 -1.37 -3.50
N PHE A 71 17.86 -2.63 -3.40
CA PHE A 71 18.56 -3.69 -2.68
C PHE A 71 18.79 -4.89 -3.60
N PRO A 72 19.70 -4.76 -4.59
CA PRO A 72 20.02 -5.88 -5.47
C PRO A 72 20.63 -7.02 -4.65
N LYS A 73 20.10 -8.23 -4.83
CA LYS A 73 20.72 -9.44 -4.29
C LYS A 73 22.07 -9.64 -4.99
N VAL A 74 23.16 -9.45 -4.24
CA VAL A 74 24.54 -9.68 -4.69
C VAL A 74 24.84 -11.18 -4.67
#